data_AF-A0A1V5UDQ6-F1
#
_entry.id   AF-A0A1V5UDQ6-F1
#
_cell.length_a   1.000
_cell.length_b   1.000
_cell.length_c   1.000
_cell.angle_alpha   90.00
_cell.angle_beta   90.00
_cell.angle_gamma   90.00
#
_symmetry.space_group_name_H-M   'P 1'
#
loop_
_entity.id
_entity.type
_entity.pdbx_description
1 polymer ?
#
loop_
_entity_poly.entity_id
_entity_poly.type
_entity_poly.pdbx_seq_one_letter_code
_entity_poly.pdbx_strand_id
1 'polypeptide(L)'
;MAASKEDKEIIKGSRYLLLKNSENLHEEEKSKLNKILAINKNITTTLILKDLLKKLWSYRRADKAGEFLEYWCQLALDSGIKHLKSFVKTLQTHAHGILSHCLYPIHTSIIEGFNNKIKLIKRKAYGFNDMEYFTLVVKEAFFSN
;
A
#
# COMPACT_ATOMS: atom_id res chain seq x y z
N MET A 1 -23.97 -16.46 -3.35
CA MET A 1 -25.22 -15.71 -3.14
C MET A 1 -25.02 -14.29 -3.63
N ALA A 2 -25.80 -13.85 -4.61
CA ALA A 2 -25.76 -12.48 -5.09
C ALA A 2 -26.34 -11.55 -4.02
N ALA A 3 -25.63 -10.48 -3.68
CA ALA A 3 -26.06 -9.48 -2.70
C ALA A 3 -27.43 -8.88 -3.10
N SER A 4 -28.36 -8.82 -2.14
CA SER A 4 -29.69 -8.21 -2.27
C SER A 4 -29.57 -6.75 -2.72
N LYS A 5 -30.64 -6.18 -3.29
CA LYS A 5 -30.67 -4.75 -3.68
C LYS A 5 -30.35 -3.85 -2.48
N GLU A 6 -30.81 -4.23 -1.28
CA GLU A 6 -30.56 -3.55 -0.01
C GLU A 6 -29.10 -3.66 0.45
N ASP A 7 -28.48 -4.83 0.27
CA ASP A 7 -27.05 -5.05 0.57
C ASP A 7 -26.15 -4.16 -0.29
N LYS A 8 -26.52 -3.95 -1.56
CA LYS A 8 -25.77 -3.08 -2.47
C LYS A 8 -25.86 -1.60 -2.10
N GLU A 9 -27.00 -1.16 -1.58
CA GLU A 9 -27.20 0.21 -1.07
C GLU A 9 -26.34 0.46 0.18
N ILE A 10 -26.26 -0.52 1.09
CA ILE A 10 -25.43 -0.43 2.31
C ILE A 10 -23.92 -0.37 1.96
N ILE A 11 -23.50 -1.10 0.94
CA ILE A 11 -22.11 -1.10 0.46
C ILE A 11 -21.78 0.21 -0.29
N LYS A 12 -22.75 0.84 -0.95
CA LYS A 12 -22.55 2.08 -1.71
C LYS A 12 -22.17 3.23 -0.76
N GLY A 13 -21.04 3.89 -1.05
CA GLY A 13 -20.51 4.97 -0.19
C GLY A 13 -19.67 4.51 1.01
N SER A 14 -19.52 3.20 1.25
CA SER A 14 -18.70 2.67 2.36
C SER A 14 -17.20 2.51 2.04
N ARG A 15 -16.76 2.88 0.82
CA ARG A 15 -15.38 2.70 0.36
C ARG A 15 -14.35 3.31 1.32
N TYR A 16 -14.57 4.56 1.75
CA TYR A 16 -13.63 5.24 2.65
C TYR A 16 -13.58 4.59 4.04
N LEU A 17 -14.71 4.05 4.50
CA LEU A 17 -14.84 3.35 5.77
C LEU A 17 -14.07 2.01 5.78
N LEU A 18 -14.06 1.29 4.65
CA LEU A 18 -13.27 0.06 4.48
C LEU A 18 -11.75 0.33 4.38
N LEU A 19 -11.36 1.53 3.95
CA LEU A 19 -9.96 1.90 3.77
C LEU A 19 -9.31 2.40 5.07
N LYS A 20 -10.09 3.04 5.95
CA LYS A 20 -9.63 3.57 7.25
C LYS A 20 -9.00 2.46 8.11
N ASN A 21 -8.00 2.81 8.91
CA ASN A 21 -7.48 1.90 9.92
C ASN A 21 -8.50 1.76 11.06
N SER A 22 -8.57 0.56 11.64
CA SER A 22 -9.49 0.24 12.73
C SER A 22 -9.33 1.14 13.96
N GLU A 23 -8.11 1.59 14.23
CA GLU A 23 -7.76 2.53 15.29
C GLU A 23 -8.37 3.94 15.10
N ASN A 24 -8.68 4.30 13.85
CA ASN A 24 -9.16 5.65 13.48
C ASN A 24 -10.67 5.69 13.23
N LEU A 25 -11.40 4.60 13.49
CA LEU A 25 -12.85 4.52 13.30
C LEU A 25 -13.60 5.04 14.54
N HIS A 26 -14.57 5.93 14.33
CA HIS A 26 -15.55 6.30 15.36
C HIS A 26 -16.54 5.16 15.64
N GLU A 27 -17.19 5.18 16.80
CA GLU A 27 -18.12 4.12 17.23
C GLU A 27 -19.29 3.90 16.23
N GLU A 28 -19.82 4.98 15.65
CA GLU A 28 -20.85 4.90 14.61
C GLU A 28 -20.33 4.23 13.32
N GLU A 29 -19.09 4.54 12.95
CA GLU A 29 -18.42 3.94 11.79
C GLU A 29 -18.13 2.44 12.02
N LYS A 30 -17.74 2.06 13.25
CA LYS A 30 -17.53 0.64 13.63
C LYS A 30 -18.83 -0.15 13.52
N SER A 31 -19.95 0.39 13.98
CA SER A 31 -21.27 -0.25 13.85
C SER A 31 -21.65 -0.47 12.37
N LYS A 32 -21.41 0.55 11.52
CA LYS A 32 -21.64 0.44 10.07
C LYS A 32 -20.70 -0.57 9.40
N LEU A 33 -19.44 -0.62 9.80
CA LEU A 33 -18.46 -1.60 9.32
C LEU A 33 -18.91 -3.04 9.66
N ASN A 34 -19.32 -3.28 10.90
CA ASN A 34 -19.77 -4.61 11.34
C ASN A 34 -20.98 -5.11 10.54
N LYS A 35 -21.92 -4.23 10.21
CA LYS A 35 -23.05 -4.57 9.33
C LYS A 35 -22.60 -4.99 7.93
N ILE A 36 -21.65 -4.25 7.34
CA ILE A 36 -21.09 -4.58 6.00
C ILE A 36 -20.33 -5.92 6.05
N LEU A 37 -19.56 -6.15 7.11
CA LEU A 37 -18.81 -7.38 7.32
C LEU A 37 -19.72 -8.60 7.51
N ALA A 38 -20.87 -8.43 8.17
CA ALA A 38 -21.87 -9.49 8.35
C ALA A 38 -22.52 -9.91 7.02
N ILE A 39 -22.70 -8.95 6.09
CA ILE A 39 -23.38 -9.17 4.81
C ILE A 39 -22.44 -9.83 3.79
N ASN A 40 -21.15 -9.47 3.77
CA ASN A 40 -20.24 -9.87 2.69
C ASN A 40 -18.99 -10.56 3.19
N LYS A 41 -19.02 -11.90 3.20
CA LYS A 41 -17.89 -12.77 3.55
C LYS A 41 -16.62 -12.44 2.76
N ASN A 42 -16.72 -12.09 1.47
CA ASN A 42 -15.55 -11.79 0.64
C ASN A 42 -14.89 -10.47 1.06
N ILE A 43 -15.67 -9.45 1.41
CA ILE A 43 -15.15 -8.18 1.92
C ILE A 43 -14.47 -8.42 3.27
N THR A 44 -15.09 -9.20 4.15
CA THR A 44 -14.53 -9.57 5.46
C THR A 44 -13.20 -10.30 5.32
N THR A 45 -13.13 -11.34 4.48
CA THR A 45 -11.88 -12.06 4.21
C THR A 45 -10.80 -11.14 3.64
N THR A 46 -11.16 -10.25 2.71
CA THR A 46 -10.21 -9.28 2.12
C THR A 46 -9.66 -8.32 3.17
N LEU A 47 -10.51 -7.82 4.09
CA LEU A 47 -10.08 -6.93 5.16
C LEU A 47 -9.16 -7.63 6.17
N ILE A 48 -9.50 -8.86 6.57
CA ILE A 48 -8.63 -9.67 7.44
C ILE A 48 -7.27 -9.89 6.78
N LEU A 49 -7.24 -10.25 5.49
CA LEU A 49 -5.98 -10.46 4.77
C LEU A 49 -5.19 -9.17 4.58
N LYS A 50 -5.85 -8.03 4.32
CA LYS A 50 -5.22 -6.69 4.29
C LYS A 50 -4.52 -6.39 5.62
N ASP A 51 -5.22 -6.57 6.74
CA ASP A 51 -4.66 -6.26 8.06
C ASP A 51 -3.58 -7.26 8.48
N LEU A 52 -3.71 -8.54 8.09
CA LEU A 52 -2.65 -9.53 8.26
C LEU A 52 -1.40 -9.12 7.49
N LEU A 53 -1.56 -8.67 6.24
CA LEU A 53 -0.43 -8.28 5.38
C LEU A 53 0.42 -7.20 6.06
N LYS A 54 -0.18 -6.19 6.71
CA LYS A 54 0.54 -5.10 7.42
C LYS A 54 1.62 -5.58 8.39
N LYS A 55 1.49 -6.79 8.95
CA LYS A 55 2.52 -7.39 9.81
C LYS A 55 3.85 -7.62 9.09
N LEU A 56 3.85 -7.74 7.76
CA LEU A 56 5.06 -7.88 6.95
C LEU A 56 6.06 -6.73 7.21
N TRP A 57 5.59 -5.51 7.47
CA TRP A 57 6.42 -4.33 7.71
C TRP A 57 7.06 -4.29 9.11
N SER A 58 6.62 -5.15 10.04
CA SER A 58 7.25 -5.27 11.36
C SER A 58 8.42 -6.25 11.37
N TYR A 59 8.62 -7.05 10.32
CA TYR A 59 9.77 -7.95 10.23
C TYR A 59 11.07 -7.16 10.01
N ARG A 60 12.17 -7.67 10.58
CA ARG A 60 13.54 -7.13 10.42
C ARG A 60 14.48 -8.08 9.71
N ARG A 61 14.06 -9.34 9.54
CA ARG A 61 14.85 -10.36 8.85
C ARG A 61 14.13 -10.76 7.56
N ALA A 62 14.86 -10.75 6.45
CA ALA A 62 14.31 -11.03 5.13
C ALA A 62 13.84 -12.48 4.97
N ASP A 63 14.49 -13.43 5.65
CA ASP A 63 14.09 -14.84 5.68
C ASP A 63 12.66 -15.02 6.23
N LYS A 64 12.40 -14.46 7.42
CA LYS A 64 11.10 -14.54 8.09
C LYS A 64 10.02 -13.73 7.39
N ALA A 65 10.38 -12.60 6.81
CA ALA A 65 9.48 -11.85 5.94
C ALA A 65 9.10 -12.65 4.68
N GLY A 66 10.04 -13.39 4.10
CA GLY A 66 9.81 -14.28 2.95
C GLY A 66 8.85 -15.41 3.27
N GLU A 67 9.11 -16.16 4.35
CA GLU A 67 8.22 -17.22 4.84
C GLU A 67 6.79 -16.68 5.08
N PHE A 68 6.68 -15.51 5.73
CA PHE A 68 5.40 -14.87 5.99
C PHE A 68 4.69 -14.43 4.70
N LEU A 69 5.43 -13.88 3.73
CA LEU A 69 4.89 -13.44 2.45
C LEU A 69 4.31 -14.62 1.66
N GLU A 70 5.01 -15.74 1.66
CA GLU A 70 4.57 -16.97 1.00
C GLU A 70 3.32 -17.55 1.69
N TYR A 71 3.33 -17.63 3.03
CA TYR A 71 2.16 -18.01 3.81
C TYR A 71 0.94 -17.12 3.51
N TRP A 72 1.15 -15.80 3.45
CA TRP A 72 0.09 -14.86 3.11
C TRP A 72 -0.44 -15.08 1.70
N CYS A 73 0.45 -15.34 0.73
CA CYS A 73 0.06 -15.65 -0.64
C CYS A 73 -0.80 -16.91 -0.71
N GLN A 74 -0.43 -17.96 0.03
CA GLN A 74 -1.22 -19.20 0.08
C GLN A 74 -2.63 -18.95 0.62
N LEU A 75 -2.75 -18.25 1.76
CA LEU A 75 -4.06 -17.87 2.32
C LEU A 75 -4.91 -17.05 1.33
N ALA A 76 -4.28 -16.13 0.61
CA ALA A 76 -4.97 -15.30 -0.38
C ALA A 76 -5.43 -16.12 -1.60
N LEU A 77 -4.67 -17.13 -2.03
CA LEU A 77 -5.07 -18.06 -3.10
C LEU A 77 -6.23 -18.96 -2.65
N ASP A 78 -6.15 -19.50 -1.43
CA ASP A 78 -7.15 -20.39 -0.82
C ASP A 78 -8.48 -19.69 -0.58
N SER A 79 -8.47 -18.37 -0.39
CA SER A 79 -9.69 -17.56 -0.27
C SER A 79 -10.62 -17.65 -1.50
N GLY A 80 -10.10 -18.06 -2.66
CA GLY A 80 -10.87 -18.16 -3.91
C GLY A 80 -11.23 -16.81 -4.55
N ILE A 81 -10.86 -15.68 -3.94
CA ILE A 81 -11.25 -14.35 -4.41
C ILE A 81 -10.36 -13.94 -5.60
N LYS A 82 -10.96 -13.77 -6.79
CA LYS A 82 -10.25 -13.40 -8.04
C LYS A 82 -9.31 -12.20 -7.89
N HIS A 83 -9.76 -11.16 -7.18
CA HIS A 83 -8.98 -9.94 -6.98
C HIS A 83 -7.73 -10.18 -6.12
N LEU A 84 -7.84 -10.99 -5.07
CA LEU A 84 -6.70 -11.38 -4.25
C LEU A 84 -5.71 -12.24 -5.03
N LYS A 85 -6.19 -13.18 -5.85
CA LYS A 85 -5.32 -13.97 -6.75
C LYS A 85 -4.51 -13.10 -7.70
N SER A 86 -5.13 -12.06 -8.28
CA SER A 86 -4.41 -11.11 -9.12
C SER A 86 -3.38 -10.31 -8.33
N PHE A 87 -3.74 -9.90 -7.11
CA PHE A 87 -2.84 -9.15 -6.23
C PHE A 87 -1.63 -9.99 -5.79
N VAL A 88 -1.81 -11.28 -5.51
CA VAL A 88 -0.72 -12.23 -5.21
C VAL A 88 0.32 -12.24 -6.33
N LYS A 89 -0.11 -12.26 -7.60
CA LYS A 89 0.82 -12.20 -8.74
C LYS A 89 1.68 -10.94 -8.70
N THR A 90 1.06 -9.78 -8.49
CA THR A 90 1.78 -8.50 -8.35
C THR A 90 2.75 -8.54 -7.17
N LEU A 91 2.31 -9.08 -6.03
CA LEU A 91 3.11 -9.20 -4.82
C LEU A 91 4.35 -10.07 -5.05
N GLN A 92 4.19 -11.20 -5.73
CA GLN A 92 5.29 -12.12 -6.08
C GLN A 92 6.28 -11.47 -7.05
N THR A 93 5.79 -10.76 -8.09
CA THR A 93 6.66 -10.01 -9.01
C THR A 93 7.54 -9.00 -8.30
N HIS A 94 7.02 -8.35 -7.25
CA HIS A 94 7.75 -7.33 -6.49
C HIS A 94 8.34 -7.85 -5.17
N ALA A 95 8.30 -9.16 -4.90
CA ALA A 95 8.69 -9.74 -3.62
C ALA A 95 10.12 -9.37 -3.23
N HIS A 96 11.06 -9.37 -4.19
CA HIS A 96 12.44 -8.98 -3.96
C HIS A 96 12.57 -7.56 -3.35
N GLY A 97 11.87 -6.57 -3.91
CA GLY A 97 11.89 -5.20 -3.40
C GLY A 97 11.22 -5.07 -2.02
N ILE A 98 10.14 -5.81 -1.80
CA ILE A 98 9.42 -5.86 -0.54
C ILE A 98 10.31 -6.45 0.57
N LEU A 99 11.00 -7.56 0.29
CA LEU A 99 11.92 -8.18 1.25
C LEU A 99 13.17 -7.33 1.50
N SER A 100 13.64 -6.60 0.48
CA SER A 100 14.75 -5.65 0.62
C SER A 100 14.44 -4.53 1.61
N HIS A 101 13.17 -4.14 1.75
CA HIS A 101 12.74 -3.15 2.75
C HIS A 101 13.01 -3.60 4.20
N CYS A 102 13.07 -4.91 4.46
CA CYS A 102 13.42 -5.43 5.79
C CYS A 102 14.88 -5.14 6.16
N LEU A 103 15.77 -5.08 5.17
CA LEU A 103 17.19 -4.76 5.34
C LEU A 103 17.43 -3.24 5.33
N TYR A 104 16.71 -2.54 4.46
CA TYR A 104 16.83 -1.10 4.28
C TYR A 104 15.45 -0.45 4.44
N PRO A 105 15.11 0.06 5.64
CA PRO A 105 13.84 0.75 5.88
C PRO A 105 13.87 2.14 5.25
N ILE A 106 13.93 2.20 3.92
CA ILE A 106 13.88 3.43 3.15
C ILE A 106 12.41 3.80 3.01
N HIS A 107 12.02 4.89 3.68
CA HIS A 107 10.68 5.44 3.55
C HIS A 107 10.54 6.19 2.23
N THR A 108 9.39 6.02 1.57
CA THR A 108 9.04 6.75 0.35
C THR A 108 9.00 8.26 0.57
N SER A 109 8.73 8.73 1.79
CA SER A 109 8.71 10.15 2.14
C SER A 109 10.03 10.86 1.86
N ILE A 110 11.16 10.21 2.12
CA ILE A 110 12.49 10.76 1.84
C ILE A 110 12.65 10.91 0.32
N ILE A 111 12.42 9.82 -0.43
CA ILE A 111 12.51 9.80 -1.90
C ILE A 111 11.57 10.85 -2.52
N GLU A 112 10.37 11.00 -1.98
CA GLU A 112 9.39 11.98 -2.42
C GLU A 112 9.84 13.41 -2.14
N GLY A 113 10.47 13.67 -0.99
CA GLY A 113 11.14 14.93 -0.67
C GLY A 113 12.24 15.27 -1.68
N PHE A 114 13.11 14.30 -2.00
CA PHE A 114 14.13 14.45 -3.05
C PHE A 114 13.48 14.79 -4.40
N ASN A 115 12.48 14.02 -4.82
CA ASN A 115 11.77 14.24 -6.07
C ASN A 115 11.11 15.62 -6.13
N ASN A 116 10.53 16.10 -5.03
CA ASN A 116 9.93 17.42 -4.96
C ASN A 116 10.97 18.54 -5.07
N LYS A 117 12.13 18.39 -4.42
CA LYS A 117 13.25 19.34 -4.55
C LYS A 117 13.78 19.38 -5.98
N ILE A 118 13.99 18.22 -6.62
CA ILE A 118 14.40 18.14 -8.03
C ILE A 118 13.35 18.78 -8.94
N LYS A 119 12.05 18.51 -8.73
CA LYS A 119 10.96 19.13 -9.50
C LYS A 119 10.96 20.66 -9.35
N LEU A 120 11.27 21.19 -8.17
CA LEU A 120 11.39 22.64 -7.96
C LEU A 120 12.59 23.21 -8.74
N ILE A 121 13.75 22.56 -8.66
CA ILE A 121 14.96 22.97 -9.41
C ILE A 121 14.65 22.95 -10.91
N LYS A 122 14.01 21.88 -11.41
CA LYS A 122 13.56 21.77 -12.80
C LYS A 122 12.65 22.92 -13.22
N ARG A 123 11.71 23.34 -12.36
CA ARG A 123 10.83 24.50 -12.63
C ARG A 123 11.59 25.82 -12.66
N LYS A 124 12.61 26.00 -11.81
CA LYS A 124 13.46 27.19 -11.83
C LYS A 124 14.41 27.21 -13.04
N ALA A 125 14.79 26.04 -13.53
CA ALA A 125 15.69 25.83 -14.64
C ALA A 125 14.99 25.78 -16.02
N TYR A 126 13.72 26.19 -16.13
CA TYR A 126 13.06 26.30 -17.45
C TYR A 126 13.87 27.26 -18.34
N GLY A 127 14.31 26.76 -19.50
CA GLY A 127 15.20 27.49 -20.41
C GLY A 127 16.67 27.10 -20.33
N PHE A 128 17.06 26.18 -19.44
CA PHE A 128 18.39 25.58 -19.47
C PHE A 128 18.49 24.66 -20.69
N ASN A 129 19.42 24.96 -21.59
CA ASN A 129 19.76 24.10 -22.73
C ASN A 129 20.84 23.06 -22.38
N ASP A 130 21.46 23.20 -21.21
CA ASP A 130 22.57 22.36 -20.74
C ASP A 130 22.12 21.45 -19.58
N MET A 131 22.09 20.15 -19.88
CA MET A 131 21.72 19.11 -18.92
C MET A 131 22.84 18.77 -17.94
N GLU A 132 24.12 19.03 -18.29
CA GLU A 132 25.24 18.86 -17.36
C GLU A 132 25.18 19.92 -16.27
N TYR A 133 24.92 21.18 -16.65
CA TYR A 133 24.71 22.27 -15.71
C TYR A 133 23.51 22.00 -14.79
N PHE A 134 22.39 21.53 -15.33
CA PHE A 134 21.23 21.12 -14.52
C PHE A 134 21.60 20.02 -13.50
N THR A 135 22.39 19.03 -13.92
CA THR A 135 22.86 17.95 -13.05
C THR A 135 23.76 18.48 -11.92
N LEU A 136 24.63 19.46 -12.23
CA LEU A 136 25.50 20.10 -11.25
C LEU A 136 24.69 20.85 -10.18
N VAL A 137 23.71 21.65 -10.59
CA VAL A 137 22.81 22.39 -9.68
C VAL A 137 22.02 21.43 -8.79
N VAL A 138 21.56 20.30 -9.34
CA VAL A 138 20.88 19.25 -8.55
C VAL A 138 21.83 18.65 -7.51
N LYS A 139 23.07 18.31 -7.89
CA LYS A 139 24.07 17.78 -6.95
C LYS A 139 24.37 18.78 -5.83
N GLU A 140 24.69 20.04 -6.17
CA GLU A 140 24.93 21.11 -5.21
C GLU A 140 23.78 21.23 -4.20
N ALA A 141 22.53 21.22 -4.67
CA ALA A 141 21.37 21.31 -3.80
C ALA A 141 21.25 20.17 -2.77
N PHE A 142 21.93 19.03 -2.95
CA PHE A 142 21.91 17.90 -2.03
C PHE A 142 23.21 17.70 -1.23
N PHE A 143 24.33 18.24 -1.69
CA PHE A 143 25.65 18.10 -1.04
C PHE A 143 26.11 19.35 -0.28
N SER A 144 25.49 20.51 -0.47
CA SER A 144 25.87 21.77 0.21
C SER A 144 25.23 21.97 1.60
N ASN A 145 25.05 20.89 2.36
CA ASN A 145 24.55 20.92 3.75
C ASN A 145 25.55 20.26 4.70
#